data_AF-A0A3B0UCI2-F1
#
_entry.id   AF-A0A3B0UCI2-F1
#
_cell.length_a   1.000
_cell.length_b   1.000
_cell.length_c   1.000
_cell.angle_alpha   90.00
_cell.angle_beta   90.00
_cell.angle_gamma   90.00
#
_symmetry.space_group_name_H-M   'P 1'
#
loop_
_entity.id
_entity.type
_entity.pdbx_description
1 polymer ?
#
loop_
_entity_poly.entity_id
_entity_poly.type
_entity_poly.pdbx_seq_one_letter_code
_entity_poly.pdbx_strand_id
1 'polypeptide(L)'
;MYFNIMLRLSTETRQAQIKEAVLNIISNEGLAKLSTKNLATKVGVSEGAIYRHFKSKRSILLSIIDDVYHNLVVKQKEIADSDMIPSIKLFTFFCKQIKYLIYNKGVTILLFSEATHANDSELKEKLL
;
A
#
# COMPACT_ATOMS: atom_id res chain seq x y z
N MET A 1 -16.57 -23.03 -23.30
CA MET A 1 -15.39 -23.88 -23.03
C MET A 1 -14.24 -22.95 -22.74
N TYR A 2 -13.64 -22.83 -21.55
CA TYR A 2 -13.56 -23.74 -20.41
C TYR A 2 -13.28 -22.95 -19.12
N PHE A 3 -13.95 -23.37 -18.03
CA PHE A 3 -13.36 -23.54 -16.69
C PHE A 3 -12.72 -22.31 -16.01
N ASN A 4 -13.56 -21.45 -15.45
CA ASN A 4 -13.16 -20.60 -14.32
C ASN A 4 -13.25 -21.46 -13.04
N ILE A 5 -12.34 -22.44 -12.88
CA ILE A 5 -12.18 -23.06 -11.57
C ILE A 5 -11.76 -21.92 -10.64
N MET A 6 -12.59 -21.64 -9.65
CA MET A 6 -12.17 -20.94 -8.44
C MET A 6 -11.06 -21.75 -7.77
N LEU A 7 -9.85 -21.67 -8.29
CA LEU A 7 -8.66 -22.17 -7.61
C LEU A 7 -8.63 -21.45 -6.26
N ARG A 8 -8.74 -22.24 -5.19
CA ARG A 8 -8.64 -21.73 -3.83
C ARG A 8 -7.22 -21.22 -3.67
N LEU A 9 -7.03 -19.92 -3.85
CA LEU A 9 -5.76 -19.24 -3.59
C LEU A 9 -5.39 -19.42 -2.13
N SER A 10 -4.08 -19.46 -1.86
CA SER A 10 -3.60 -19.39 -0.48
C SER A 10 -4.08 -18.08 0.17
N THR A 11 -4.15 -18.08 1.49
CA THR A 11 -4.48 -16.86 2.26
C THR A 11 -3.54 -15.72 1.89
N GLU A 12 -2.25 -16.00 1.73
CA GLU A 12 -1.23 -15.01 1.38
C GLU A 12 -1.46 -14.40 0.00
N THR A 13 -1.67 -15.24 -1.04
CA THR A 13 -1.95 -14.74 -2.39
C THR A 13 -3.23 -13.92 -2.42
N ARG A 14 -4.26 -14.33 -1.68
CA ARG A 14 -5.50 -13.55 -1.61
C ARG A 14 -5.30 -12.24 -0.87
N GLN A 15 -4.53 -12.23 0.22
CA GLN A 15 -4.19 -11.00 0.93
C GLN A 15 -3.42 -10.03 0.02
N ALA A 16 -2.47 -10.51 -0.77
CA ALA A 16 -1.75 -9.71 -1.75
C ALA A 16 -2.69 -9.07 -2.79
N GLN A 17 -3.61 -9.85 -3.37
CA GLN A 17 -4.61 -9.34 -4.32
C GLN A 17 -5.54 -8.29 -3.69
N ILE A 18 -5.94 -8.50 -2.43
CA ILE A 18 -6.77 -7.53 -1.71
C ILE A 18 -5.99 -6.23 -1.51
N LYS A 19 -4.73 -6.30 -1.08
CA LYS A 19 -3.86 -5.13 -0.91
C LYS A 19 -3.65 -4.38 -2.22
N GLU A 20 -3.38 -5.10 -3.31
CA GLU A 20 -3.25 -4.53 -4.65
C GLU A 20 -4.54 -3.81 -5.08
N ALA A 21 -5.70 -4.43 -4.88
CA ALA A 21 -6.98 -3.82 -5.21
C ALA A 21 -7.24 -2.55 -4.38
N VAL A 22 -6.87 -2.54 -3.09
CA VAL A 22 -6.94 -1.31 -2.27
C VAL A 22 -6.07 -0.21 -2.88
N LEU A 23 -4.82 -0.50 -3.18
CA LEU A 23 -3.88 0.48 -3.76
C LEU A 23 -4.36 1.01 -5.11
N ASN A 24 -4.97 0.14 -5.93
CA ASN A 24 -5.55 0.52 -7.22
C ASN A 24 -6.80 1.39 -7.10
N ILE A 25 -7.67 1.12 -6.12
CA ILE A 25 -8.83 2.00 -5.83
C ILE A 25 -8.31 3.37 -5.39
N ILE A 26 -7.35 3.41 -4.48
CA ILE A 26 -6.80 4.68 -3.98
C ILE A 26 -6.13 5.48 -5.11
N SER A 27 -5.33 4.83 -5.95
CA SER A 27 -4.55 5.50 -6.99
C SER A 27 -5.40 6.06 -8.14
N ASN A 28 -6.50 5.37 -8.49
CA ASN A 28 -7.33 5.69 -9.65
C ASN A 28 -8.65 6.37 -9.30
N GLU A 29 -9.23 6.07 -8.13
CA GLU A 29 -10.56 6.52 -7.72
C GLU A 29 -10.54 7.41 -6.46
N GLY A 30 -9.39 7.47 -5.78
CA GLY A 30 -9.21 8.23 -4.54
C GLY A 30 -9.67 7.47 -3.29
N LEU A 31 -9.19 7.93 -2.11
CA LEU A 31 -9.42 7.24 -0.84
C LEU A 31 -10.91 7.16 -0.45
N ALA A 32 -11.70 8.17 -0.81
CA ALA A 32 -13.15 8.20 -0.54
C ALA A 32 -13.91 7.03 -1.19
N LYS A 33 -13.39 6.45 -2.28
CA LYS A 33 -13.99 5.30 -2.96
C LYS A 33 -13.59 3.96 -2.35
N LEU A 34 -12.67 3.95 -1.39
CA LEU A 34 -12.28 2.74 -0.67
C LEU A 34 -13.35 2.35 0.37
N SER A 35 -14.24 1.44 -0.03
CA SER A 35 -15.19 0.74 0.83
C SER A 35 -15.00 -0.77 0.70
N THR A 36 -15.39 -1.55 1.71
CA THR A 36 -15.33 -3.03 1.61
C THR A 36 -16.21 -3.57 0.51
N LYS A 37 -17.36 -2.94 0.25
CA LYS A 37 -18.21 -3.22 -0.90
C LYS A 37 -17.50 -3.02 -2.23
N ASN A 38 -16.95 -1.83 -2.49
CA ASN A 38 -16.22 -1.55 -3.74
C ASN A 38 -15.00 -2.46 -3.89
N LEU A 39 -14.27 -2.68 -2.80
CA LEU A 39 -13.12 -3.59 -2.77
C LEU A 39 -13.51 -5.02 -3.14
N ALA A 40 -14.58 -5.55 -2.54
CA ALA A 40 -15.08 -6.89 -2.83
C ALA A 40 -15.49 -7.02 -4.30
N THR A 41 -16.16 -6.00 -4.87
CA THR A 41 -16.49 -5.94 -6.29
C THR A 41 -15.24 -5.97 -7.18
N LYS A 42 -14.22 -5.16 -6.88
CA LYS A 42 -12.96 -5.11 -7.66
C LYS A 42 -12.17 -6.41 -7.60
N VAL A 43 -12.20 -7.10 -6.46
CA VAL A 43 -11.51 -8.40 -6.26
C VAL A 43 -12.34 -9.57 -6.84
N GLY A 44 -13.63 -9.36 -7.12
CA GLY A 44 -14.54 -10.39 -7.63
C GLY A 44 -15.00 -11.39 -6.57
N VAL A 45 -15.19 -10.94 -5.33
CA VAL A 45 -15.59 -11.77 -4.17
C VAL A 45 -16.70 -11.12 -3.35
N SER A 46 -17.25 -11.82 -2.36
CA SER A 46 -18.17 -11.22 -1.39
C SER A 46 -17.43 -10.43 -0.31
N GLU A 47 -18.10 -9.47 0.35
CA GLU A 47 -17.51 -8.74 1.48
C GLU A 47 -17.09 -9.69 2.61
N GLY A 48 -17.92 -10.73 2.90
CA GLY A 48 -17.57 -11.76 3.87
C GLY A 48 -16.30 -12.55 3.50
N ALA A 49 -16.00 -12.70 2.20
CA ALA A 49 -14.75 -13.33 1.76
C ALA A 49 -13.52 -12.47 2.08
N ILE A 50 -13.63 -11.15 1.97
CA ILE A 50 -12.56 -10.22 2.40
C ILE A 50 -12.32 -10.38 3.90
N TYR A 51 -13.39 -10.45 4.69
CA TYR A 51 -13.27 -10.56 6.16
C TYR A 51 -12.67 -11.87 6.67
N ARG A 52 -12.65 -12.93 5.85
CA ARG A 52 -11.90 -14.16 6.16
C ARG A 52 -10.38 -13.97 6.13
N HIS A 53 -9.89 -12.97 5.39
CA HIS A 53 -8.46 -12.68 5.26
C HIS A 53 -8.03 -11.48 6.10
N PHE A 54 -8.93 -10.54 6.34
CA PHE A 54 -8.67 -9.32 7.10
C PHE A 54 -9.86 -8.99 8.00
N LYS A 55 -9.66 -8.94 9.32
CA LYS A 55 -10.74 -8.72 10.29
C LYS A 55 -11.44 -7.37 10.14
N SER A 56 -10.78 -6.39 9.53
CA SER A 56 -11.32 -5.05 9.29
C SER A 56 -10.62 -4.35 8.13
N LYS A 57 -11.25 -3.31 7.56
CA LYS A 57 -10.59 -2.40 6.60
C LYS A 57 -9.27 -1.86 7.18
N ARG A 58 -9.24 -1.50 8.46
CA ARG A 58 -8.02 -1.05 9.16
C ARG A 58 -6.92 -2.09 9.13
N SER A 59 -7.22 -3.37 9.32
CA SER A 59 -6.20 -4.44 9.25
C SER A 59 -5.60 -4.62 7.86
N ILE A 60 -6.36 -4.30 6.79
CA ILE A 60 -5.83 -4.28 5.42
C ILE A 60 -4.81 -3.14 5.28
N LEU A 61 -5.19 -1.94 5.72
CA LEU A 61 -4.32 -0.76 5.64
C LEU A 61 -3.04 -0.94 6.44
N LEU A 62 -3.12 -1.49 7.66
CA LEU A 62 -1.94 -1.80 8.47
C LEU A 62 -1.02 -2.80 7.76
N SER A 63 -1.56 -3.86 7.17
CA SER A 63 -0.75 -4.82 6.41
C SER A 63 -0.08 -4.20 5.18
N ILE A 64 -0.70 -3.20 4.53
CA ILE A 64 -0.06 -2.42 3.46
C ILE A 64 1.08 -1.57 4.05
N ILE A 65 0.87 -0.90 5.19
CA ILE A 65 1.91 -0.10 5.84
C ILE A 65 3.12 -0.98 6.23
N ASP A 66 2.89 -2.20 6.70
CA ASP A 66 3.96 -3.16 6.99
C ASP A 66 4.75 -3.52 5.71
N ASP A 67 4.07 -3.76 4.58
CA ASP A 67 4.74 -3.98 3.29
C ASP A 67 5.59 -2.76 2.89
N VAL A 68 5.09 -1.55 3.11
CA VAL A 68 5.81 -0.31 2.82
C VAL A 68 7.06 -0.21 3.69
N TYR A 69 6.94 -0.46 4.99
CA TYR A 69 8.08 -0.45 5.91
C TYR A 69 9.18 -1.42 5.44
N HIS A 70 8.82 -2.64 5.07
CA HIS A 70 9.79 -3.62 4.55
C HIS A 70 10.38 -3.20 3.19
N ASN A 71 9.56 -2.70 2.27
CA ASN A 71 10.02 -2.37 0.92
C ASN A 71 10.78 -1.05 0.82
N LEU A 72 10.54 -0.12 1.73
CA LEU A 72 11.13 1.21 1.72
C LEU A 72 12.20 1.39 2.80
N VAL A 73 11.94 0.99 4.05
CA VAL A 73 12.87 1.24 5.16
C VAL A 73 13.96 0.16 5.21
N VAL A 74 13.56 -1.11 5.23
CA VAL A 74 14.53 -2.22 5.36
C VAL A 74 15.46 -2.29 4.14
N LYS A 75 14.92 -2.17 2.92
CA LYS A 75 15.74 -2.14 1.68
C LYS A 75 16.61 -0.90 1.52
N GLN A 76 16.38 0.15 2.30
CA GLN A 76 17.26 1.33 2.32
C GLN A 76 18.37 1.22 3.34
N LYS A 77 18.19 0.40 4.39
CA LYS A 77 19.27 0.05 5.32
C LYS A 77 20.46 -0.57 4.57
N GLU A 78 20.21 -1.40 3.56
CA GLU A 78 21.25 -1.96 2.68
C GLU A 78 22.10 -0.87 1.99
N ILE A 79 21.49 0.25 1.57
CA ILE A 79 22.22 1.38 0.99
C ILE A 79 23.00 2.12 2.07
N ALA A 80 22.35 2.35 3.23
CA ALA A 80 22.97 3.04 4.35
C ALA A 80 24.23 2.31 4.85
N ASP A 81 24.17 0.98 4.90
CA ASP A 81 25.24 0.10 5.39
C ASP A 81 26.27 -0.27 4.32
N SER A 82 26.08 0.16 3.06
CA SER A 82 27.03 -0.11 1.96
C SER A 82 28.34 0.67 2.08
N ASP A 83 29.40 0.18 1.44
CA ASP A 83 30.72 0.85 1.37
C ASP A 83 30.80 1.97 0.32
N MET A 84 29.65 2.44 -0.17
CA MET A 84 29.61 3.56 -1.12
C MET A 84 30.12 4.86 -0.48
N ILE A 85 30.74 5.71 -1.31
CA ILE A 85 31.11 7.09 -0.94
C ILE A 85 29.86 7.82 -0.39
N PRO A 86 29.96 8.60 0.71
CA PRO A 86 28.79 9.20 1.36
C PRO A 86 27.85 9.99 0.43
N SER A 87 28.38 10.75 -0.53
CA SER A 87 27.58 11.49 -1.50
C SER A 87 26.79 10.57 -2.44
N ILE A 88 27.44 9.51 -2.96
CA ILE A 88 26.80 8.50 -3.82
C ILE A 88 25.74 7.73 -3.03
N LYS A 89 26.04 7.38 -1.79
CA LYS A 89 25.11 6.71 -0.87
C LYS A 89 23.84 7.54 -0.67
N LEU A 90 23.99 8.82 -0.32
CA LEU A 90 22.87 9.74 -0.11
C LEU A 90 22.06 9.94 -1.39
N PHE A 91 22.72 10.13 -2.52
CA PHE A 91 22.06 10.26 -3.82
C PHE A 91 21.26 8.99 -4.17
N THR A 92 21.87 7.82 -4.00
CA THR A 92 21.22 6.52 -4.29
C THR A 92 20.02 6.28 -3.39
N PHE A 93 20.14 6.61 -2.10
CA PHE A 93 19.05 6.56 -1.12
C PHE A 93 17.85 7.40 -1.60
N PHE A 94 18.06 8.69 -1.84
CA PHE A 94 16.98 9.58 -2.29
C PHE A 94 16.39 9.14 -3.63
N CYS A 95 17.21 8.75 -4.61
CA CYS A 95 16.71 8.26 -5.88
C CYS A 95 15.83 7.00 -5.72
N LYS A 96 16.21 6.06 -4.85
CA LYS A 96 15.41 4.86 -4.60
C LYS A 96 14.09 5.20 -3.89
N GLN A 97 14.13 6.10 -2.91
CA GLN A 97 12.94 6.58 -2.22
C GLN A 97 11.96 7.29 -3.15
N ILE A 98 12.44 8.24 -3.97
CA ILE A 98 11.60 8.96 -4.94
C ILE A 98 11.01 7.99 -5.97
N LYS A 99 11.81 7.06 -6.51
CA LYS A 99 11.30 6.04 -7.45
C LYS A 99 10.19 5.20 -6.82
N TYR A 100 10.37 4.75 -5.58
CA TYR A 100 9.33 3.99 -4.88
C TYR A 100 8.02 4.76 -4.77
N LEU A 101 8.07 6.04 -4.37
CA LEU A 101 6.88 6.89 -4.24
C LEU A 101 6.20 7.18 -5.59
N ILE A 102 6.97 7.34 -6.68
CA ILE A 102 6.42 7.57 -8.02
C ILE A 102 5.74 6.30 -8.56
N TYR A 103 6.41 5.14 -8.46
CA TYR A 103 5.88 3.89 -9.01
C TYR A 103 4.74 3.30 -8.17
N ASN A 104 4.61 3.67 -6.89
CA ASN A 104 3.57 3.17 -5.99
C ASN A 104 2.59 4.28 -5.58
N LYS A 105 1.97 4.95 -6.56
CA LYS A 105 1.06 6.10 -6.33
C LYS A 105 -0.02 5.84 -5.28
N GLY A 106 -0.61 4.63 -5.26
CA GLY A 106 -1.62 4.25 -4.26
C GLY A 106 -1.06 4.23 -2.83
N VAL A 107 0.17 3.77 -2.66
CA VAL A 107 0.89 3.81 -1.37
C VAL A 107 1.14 5.26 -0.99
N THR A 108 1.64 6.07 -1.91
CA THR A 108 1.95 7.48 -1.66
C THR A 108 0.72 8.23 -1.17
N ILE A 109 -0.41 8.13 -1.87
CA ILE A 109 -1.68 8.77 -1.46
C ILE A 109 -2.14 8.25 -0.09
N LEU A 110 -2.05 6.93 0.14
CA LEU A 110 -2.42 6.33 1.43
C LEU A 110 -1.58 6.90 2.58
N LEU A 111 -0.25 6.93 2.44
CA LEU A 111 0.65 7.43 3.47
C LEU A 111 0.39 8.90 3.79
N PHE A 112 0.23 9.74 2.77
CA PHE A 112 -0.09 11.16 2.97
C PHE A 112 -1.46 11.34 3.62
N SER A 113 -2.47 10.58 3.20
CA SER A 113 -3.81 10.70 3.78
C SER A 113 -3.87 10.26 5.24
N GLU A 114 -3.22 9.14 5.61
CA GLU A 114 -3.14 8.70 7.00
C GLU A 114 -2.30 9.67 7.85
N ALA A 115 -1.20 10.20 7.32
CA ALA A 115 -0.42 11.23 7.99
C ALA A 115 -1.24 12.51 8.23
N THR A 116 -2.10 12.92 7.28
CA THR A 116 -2.99 14.07 7.47
C THR A 116 -4.09 13.81 8.49
N HIS A 117 -4.69 12.61 8.48
CA HIS A 117 -5.75 12.25 9.44
C HIS A 117 -5.21 12.02 10.86
N ALA A 118 -3.96 11.56 11.00
CA ALA A 118 -3.32 11.37 12.29
C ALA A 118 -2.92 12.70 12.97
N ASN A 119 -2.96 13.83 12.26
CA ASN A 119 -2.29 15.07 12.68
C ASN A 119 -3.11 16.37 12.49
N ASP A 120 -4.44 16.29 12.40
CA ASP A 120 -5.21 17.42 11.92
C ASP A 120 -5.53 18.49 12.99
N SER A 121 -4.98 19.70 12.81
CA SER A 121 -5.79 20.91 13.02
C SER A 121 -5.62 21.90 11.87
N GLU A 122 -6.54 21.78 10.92
CA GLU A 122 -6.73 22.45 9.63
C GLU A 122 -5.79 21.99 8.50
N LEU A 123 -5.46 20.70 8.52
CA LEU A 123 -4.41 20.07 7.71
C LEU A 123 -3.04 20.75 7.95
N LYS A 124 -2.78 21.20 9.22
CA LYS A 124 -1.67 22.04 9.72
C LYS A 124 -0.50 22.23 8.75
N GLU A 125 -0.52 23.20 7.86
CA GLU A 125 -1.66 23.98 7.39
C GLU A 125 -1.48 23.99 5.86
N LYS A 126 -2.27 23.13 5.20
CA LYS A 126 -2.27 22.83 3.77
C LYS A 126 -1.06 22.14 3.13
N LEU A 127 0.15 22.04 3.70
CA LEU A 127 1.25 21.15 3.24
C LEU A 127 2.63 21.36 3.92
N LEU A 128 2.82 22.35 4.81
CA LEU A 128 4.13 22.89 5.24
C LEU A 128 4.55 22.47 6.65
#